data_AF-A0A2E2EPJ3-F1
#
_entry.id   AF-A0A2E2EPJ3-F1
#
_cell.length_a   1.000
_cell.length_b   1.000
_cell.length_c   1.000
_cell.angle_alpha   90.00
_cell.angle_beta   90.00
_cell.angle_gamma   90.00
#
_symmetry.space_group_name_H-M   'P 1'
#
loop_
_entity.id
_entity.type
_entity.pdbx_description
1 polymer ?
#
loop_
_entity_poly.entity_id
_entity_poly.type
_entity_poly.pdbx_seq_one_letter_code
_entity_poly.pdbx_strand_id
1 'polypeptide(L)'
;FPDPITRTTWDNYVTVSRADAEALGLENWNVANGGLNGSRANITVNGTTLENVPVIIQPGQAKGSIGLSFGYGRTAEGMKAEMKTGVNAYPLYHNFNTVQDVTISKATGEHEFACVQLHNTLMGRGDIIKETSLEIFNTKDRDVWNATPEVSLDHNPVKVTDSKVDLWDEFDRSVGHHFNLSIDLNACTGCGACVIACHAENNVPVVGKSEMRRSRDMHWLRIDRYYSSQDTFEGDNQKKENISGLGSSLSEFGEMENPADNPQVAFQPVMCQHCNHAPCETVCPVAATSHGRQGQNHMAYNRCVGTRYCANNCPYKVRRFNWFLYSQNDEFDYYMNDDLGRMVLNPDVTVRSRGVMEKCSFCIQKTQKTILDAKREGRPVKDGEFQTACSAACGNGAMIFGDVNDKDSKIAELKDDKRSYHLLEHVGVKPNVVYQTKVRNIAKEA
;
A
#
# COMPACT_ATOMS: atom_id res chain seq x y z
N PHE A 1 -11.52 -1.57 -0.91
CA PHE A 1 -10.12 -1.10 -0.78
C PHE A 1 -10.18 0.38 -0.37
N PRO A 2 -9.19 0.93 0.33
CA PRO A 2 -9.17 2.35 0.70
C PRO A 2 -9.05 3.26 -0.52
N ASP A 3 -9.70 4.43 -0.48
CA ASP A 3 -9.59 5.44 -1.53
C ASP A 3 -8.12 5.69 -1.89
N PRO A 4 -7.73 5.70 -3.17
CA PRO A 4 -6.33 5.77 -3.56
C PRO A 4 -5.65 7.06 -3.11
N ILE A 5 -6.39 8.16 -2.97
CA ILE A 5 -5.85 9.48 -2.66
C ILE A 5 -5.93 9.74 -1.14
N THR A 6 -7.14 9.74 -0.56
CA THR A 6 -7.31 10.09 0.86
C THR A 6 -6.99 8.94 1.81
N ARG A 7 -6.91 7.70 1.29
CA ARG A 7 -6.64 6.47 2.07
C ARG A 7 -7.70 6.18 3.15
N THR A 8 -8.89 6.75 3.02
CA THR A 8 -10.03 6.51 3.89
C THR A 8 -10.97 5.43 3.35
N THR A 9 -11.74 4.81 4.24
CA THR A 9 -12.73 3.76 3.92
C THR A 9 -14.09 4.04 4.56
N TRP A 10 -15.09 3.25 4.14
CA TRP A 10 -16.45 3.19 4.67
C TRP A 10 -17.34 4.43 4.47
N ASP A 11 -16.81 5.64 4.44
CA ASP A 11 -17.60 6.87 4.25
C ASP A 11 -17.23 7.62 2.97
N ASN A 12 -18.11 8.54 2.59
CA ASN A 12 -17.74 9.68 1.75
C ASN A 12 -17.46 10.92 2.59
N TYR A 13 -16.90 11.91 1.92
CA TYR A 13 -16.40 13.13 2.52
C TYR A 13 -16.36 14.22 1.45
N VAL A 14 -16.35 15.47 1.90
CA VAL A 14 -15.99 16.61 1.07
C VAL A 14 -14.49 16.85 1.17
N THR A 15 -13.85 17.02 0.02
CA THR A 15 -12.44 17.39 -0.10
C THR A 15 -12.32 18.89 -0.23
N VAL A 16 -11.42 19.48 0.56
CA VAL A 16 -11.19 20.93 0.60
C VAL A 16 -9.68 21.18 0.57
N SER A 17 -9.25 22.27 -0.10
CA SER A 17 -7.85 22.67 -0.09
C SER A 17 -7.42 23.13 1.31
N ARG A 18 -6.12 23.08 1.64
CA ARG A 18 -5.62 23.58 2.92
C ARG A 18 -5.95 25.06 3.12
N ALA A 19 -5.76 25.88 2.09
CA ALA A 19 -6.01 27.32 2.15
C ALA A 19 -7.49 27.65 2.43
N ASP A 20 -8.42 26.92 1.79
CA ASP A 20 -9.85 27.11 2.03
C ASP A 20 -10.27 26.56 3.41
N ALA A 21 -9.65 25.47 3.86
CA ALA A 21 -9.90 24.91 5.18
C ALA A 21 -9.50 25.87 6.30
N GLU A 22 -8.33 26.52 6.19
CA GLU A 22 -7.87 27.56 7.12
C GLU A 22 -8.82 28.76 7.13
N ALA A 23 -9.27 29.23 5.96
CA ALA A 23 -10.21 30.35 5.86
C ALA A 23 -11.59 30.03 6.47
N LEU A 24 -12.04 28.78 6.38
CA LEU A 24 -13.32 28.30 6.90
C LEU A 24 -13.25 27.74 8.33
N GLY A 25 -12.04 27.66 8.90
CA GLY A 25 -11.79 27.05 10.21
C GLY A 25 -12.08 25.54 10.26
N LEU A 26 -11.91 24.83 9.16
CA LEU A 26 -12.08 23.37 9.07
C LEU A 26 -10.76 22.67 9.37
N GLU A 27 -10.81 21.62 10.19
CA GLU A 27 -9.61 20.96 10.72
C GLU A 27 -9.72 19.42 10.63
N ASN A 28 -8.57 18.76 10.45
CA ASN A 28 -8.38 17.32 10.65
C ASN A 28 -7.22 17.09 11.63
N TRP A 29 -7.36 16.17 12.58
CA TRP A 29 -6.32 15.89 13.58
C TRP A 29 -6.27 14.41 13.97
N ASN A 30 -5.08 13.96 14.35
CA ASN A 30 -4.87 12.61 14.85
C ASN A 30 -5.25 12.53 16.33
N VAL A 31 -5.86 11.42 16.74
CA VAL A 31 -6.22 11.16 18.14
C VAL A 31 -5.44 9.99 18.73
N ALA A 32 -5.40 9.88 20.06
CA ALA A 32 -4.55 8.95 20.81
C ALA A 32 -4.74 7.46 20.46
N ASN A 33 -5.92 7.07 19.96
CA ASN A 33 -6.20 5.70 19.53
C ASN A 33 -5.72 5.39 18.09
N GLY A 34 -4.97 6.31 17.46
CA GLY A 34 -4.38 6.11 16.15
C GLY A 34 -5.37 6.23 14.99
N GLY A 35 -6.40 7.06 15.12
CA GLY A 35 -7.28 7.42 13.99
C GLY A 35 -7.37 8.91 13.76
N LEU A 36 -8.09 9.28 12.69
CA LEU A 36 -8.23 10.65 12.22
C LEU A 36 -9.64 11.17 12.57
N ASN A 37 -9.69 12.32 13.24
CA ASN A 37 -10.92 13.08 13.41
C ASN A 37 -10.92 14.28 12.45
N GLY A 38 -12.10 14.82 12.19
CA GLY A 38 -12.23 16.05 11.43
C GLY A 38 -13.53 16.79 11.63
N SER A 39 -13.53 18.01 11.12
CA SER A 39 -14.70 18.89 11.12
C SER A 39 -15.81 18.38 10.18
N ARG A 40 -17.02 18.86 10.42
CA ARG A 40 -18.16 18.71 9.51
C ARG A 40 -18.50 20.04 8.86
N ALA A 41 -19.12 19.99 7.69
CA ALA A 41 -19.60 21.17 6.98
C ALA A 41 -21.00 20.95 6.41
N ASN A 42 -21.75 22.04 6.28
CA ASN A 42 -23.01 22.10 5.54
C ASN A 42 -22.72 22.62 4.14
N ILE A 43 -23.28 21.97 3.13
CA ILE A 43 -23.07 22.31 1.71
C ILE A 43 -24.42 22.69 1.11
N THR A 44 -24.56 23.92 0.65
CA THR A 44 -25.80 24.43 0.03
C THR A 44 -25.60 24.71 -1.45
N VAL A 45 -26.47 24.16 -2.28
CA VAL A 45 -26.56 24.43 -3.73
C VAL A 45 -28.01 24.76 -4.06
N ASN A 46 -28.26 25.93 -4.65
CA ASN A 46 -29.59 26.34 -5.14
C ASN A 46 -30.74 26.13 -4.12
N GLY A 47 -30.47 26.36 -2.83
CA GLY A 47 -31.45 26.19 -1.74
C GLY A 47 -31.55 24.77 -1.16
N THR A 48 -30.88 23.78 -1.75
CA THR A 48 -30.76 22.43 -1.20
C THR A 48 -29.51 22.35 -0.32
N THR A 49 -29.67 22.00 0.95
CA THR A 49 -28.56 21.86 1.90
C THR A 49 -28.33 20.40 2.26
N LEU A 50 -27.09 19.93 2.09
CA LEU A 50 -26.59 18.72 2.73
C LEU A 50 -25.96 19.08 4.05
N GLU A 51 -26.51 18.57 5.13
CA GLU A 51 -26.05 18.85 6.48
C GLU A 51 -24.99 17.86 6.95
N ASN A 52 -24.08 18.33 7.82
CA ASN A 52 -23.15 17.50 8.59
C ASN A 52 -22.23 16.61 7.73
N VAL A 53 -21.81 17.06 6.55
CA VAL A 53 -20.92 16.33 5.65
C VAL A 53 -19.50 16.29 6.25
N PRO A 54 -18.85 15.11 6.37
CA PRO A 54 -17.48 15.01 6.86
C PRO A 54 -16.47 15.70 5.93
N VAL A 55 -15.52 16.44 6.49
CA VAL A 55 -14.49 17.16 5.72
C VAL A 55 -13.13 16.46 5.79
N ILE A 56 -12.50 16.26 4.65
CA ILE A 56 -11.09 15.85 4.53
C ILE A 56 -10.31 16.95 3.80
N ILE A 57 -9.26 17.44 4.44
CA ILE A 57 -8.30 18.37 3.84
C ILE A 57 -7.40 17.57 2.91
N GLN A 58 -7.42 17.94 1.62
CA GLN A 58 -6.75 17.22 0.56
C GLN A 58 -5.72 18.13 -0.13
N PRO A 59 -4.41 17.87 0.05
CA PRO A 59 -3.36 18.57 -0.69
C PRO A 59 -3.51 18.41 -2.20
N GLY A 60 -3.18 19.44 -2.97
CA GLY A 60 -3.38 19.47 -4.42
C GLY A 60 -4.81 19.78 -4.89
N GLN A 61 -5.78 19.90 -3.99
CA GLN A 61 -7.11 20.42 -4.33
C GLN A 61 -7.02 21.91 -4.69
N ALA A 62 -7.62 22.30 -5.82
CA ALA A 62 -7.57 23.68 -6.29
C ALA A 62 -8.31 24.63 -5.34
N LYS A 63 -7.74 25.81 -5.10
CA LYS A 63 -8.31 26.85 -4.21
C LYS A 63 -9.67 27.32 -4.76
N GLY A 64 -10.66 27.46 -3.89
CA GLY A 64 -12.03 27.81 -4.25
C GLY A 64 -12.84 26.65 -4.85
N SER A 65 -12.35 25.40 -4.77
CA SER A 65 -13.06 24.21 -5.25
C SER A 65 -13.19 23.15 -4.16
N ILE A 66 -14.34 22.48 -4.13
CA ILE A 66 -14.59 21.33 -3.25
C ILE A 66 -14.93 20.10 -4.09
N GLY A 67 -14.51 18.92 -3.65
CA GLY A 67 -14.89 17.65 -4.28
C GLY A 67 -15.79 16.83 -3.38
N LEU A 68 -16.90 16.33 -3.90
CA LEU A 68 -17.83 15.43 -3.19
C LEU A 68 -18.13 14.21 -4.07
N SER A 69 -18.00 13.01 -3.51
CA SER A 69 -18.23 11.77 -4.25
C SER A 69 -19.70 11.32 -4.24
N PHE A 70 -20.14 10.75 -5.36
CA PHE A 70 -21.46 10.12 -5.52
C PHE A 70 -21.44 8.64 -5.10
N GLY A 71 -22.63 8.07 -4.87
CA GLY A 71 -22.82 6.62 -4.66
C GLY A 71 -23.00 6.18 -3.20
N TYR A 72 -22.94 7.12 -2.25
CA TYR A 72 -23.14 6.89 -0.81
C TYR A 72 -24.51 7.38 -0.32
N GLY A 73 -24.82 7.16 0.96
CA GLY A 73 -26.07 7.63 1.58
C GLY A 73 -27.32 6.87 1.11
N ARG A 74 -27.17 5.61 0.71
CA ARG A 74 -28.28 4.75 0.30
C ARG A 74 -29.01 4.23 1.54
N THR A 75 -30.34 4.34 1.55
CA THR A 75 -31.20 3.97 2.69
C THR A 75 -32.06 2.73 2.45
N ALA A 76 -31.99 2.14 1.26
CA ALA A 76 -32.81 1.01 0.83
C ALA A 76 -32.86 -0.12 1.88
N GLU A 77 -34.05 -0.70 2.08
CA GLU A 77 -34.30 -1.72 3.10
C GLU A 77 -33.50 -3.01 2.89
N GLY A 78 -33.19 -3.36 1.64
CA GLY A 78 -32.37 -4.53 1.31
C GLY A 78 -30.87 -4.40 1.60
N MET A 79 -30.40 -3.25 2.10
CA MET A 79 -29.00 -3.06 2.51
C MET A 79 -28.84 -3.32 4.00
N LYS A 80 -27.77 -4.04 4.36
CA LYS A 80 -27.35 -4.23 5.76
C LYS A 80 -27.10 -2.89 6.43
N ALA A 81 -27.38 -2.79 7.73
CA ALA A 81 -27.30 -1.52 8.46
C ALA A 81 -25.89 -0.91 8.42
N GLU A 82 -24.86 -1.77 8.50
CA GLU A 82 -23.44 -1.44 8.43
C GLU A 82 -23.02 -0.85 7.08
N MET A 83 -23.80 -1.09 6.02
CA MET A 83 -23.53 -0.58 4.68
C MET A 83 -24.24 0.75 4.38
N LYS A 84 -25.13 1.22 5.27
CA LYS A 84 -25.83 2.51 5.13
C LYS A 84 -24.95 3.66 5.62
N THR A 85 -23.87 3.91 4.90
CA THR A 85 -22.83 4.90 5.28
C THR A 85 -22.76 6.10 4.32
N GLY A 86 -22.13 7.17 4.79
CA GLY A 86 -21.96 8.43 4.06
C GLY A 86 -23.24 9.23 3.82
N VAL A 87 -23.12 10.27 3.00
CA VAL A 87 -24.16 11.24 2.63
C VAL A 87 -24.50 11.10 1.15
N ASN A 88 -25.78 11.20 0.78
CA ASN A 88 -26.19 11.16 -0.62
C ASN A 88 -25.94 12.52 -1.29
N ALA A 89 -25.04 12.54 -2.28
CA ALA A 89 -24.69 13.75 -3.03
C ALA A 89 -25.62 14.04 -4.23
N TYR A 90 -26.44 13.08 -4.68
CA TYR A 90 -27.33 13.25 -5.83
C TYR A 90 -28.34 14.41 -5.72
N PRO A 91 -28.86 14.80 -4.54
CA PRO A 91 -29.73 15.98 -4.41
C PRO A 91 -29.08 17.28 -4.89
N LEU A 92 -27.74 17.39 -4.86
CA LEU A 92 -27.00 18.56 -5.34
C LEU A 92 -26.75 18.53 -6.85
N TYR A 93 -27.05 17.40 -7.53
CA TYR A 93 -26.76 17.20 -8.94
C TYR A 93 -27.86 17.80 -9.84
N HIS A 94 -27.87 19.13 -9.93
CA HIS A 94 -28.85 19.86 -10.73
C HIS A 94 -28.48 19.85 -12.23
N ASN A 95 -29.49 19.64 -13.08
CA ASN A 95 -29.38 19.72 -14.55
C ASN A 95 -28.30 18.82 -15.17
N PHE A 96 -27.98 17.69 -14.51
CA PHE A 96 -26.90 16.79 -14.90
C PHE A 96 -25.52 17.48 -15.01
N ASN A 97 -25.34 18.61 -14.33
CA ASN A 97 -24.07 19.33 -14.31
C ASN A 97 -23.22 18.87 -13.12
N THR A 98 -21.99 18.45 -13.40
CA THR A 98 -21.03 18.01 -12.37
C THR A 98 -20.37 19.17 -11.63
N VAL A 99 -20.47 20.40 -12.16
CA VAL A 99 -19.96 21.62 -11.53
C VAL A 99 -21.14 22.45 -11.04
N GLN A 100 -21.13 22.81 -9.76
CA GLN A 100 -22.20 23.56 -9.12
C GLN A 100 -21.62 24.70 -8.30
N ASP A 101 -22.29 25.84 -8.28
CA ASP A 101 -21.97 26.93 -7.36
C ASP A 101 -22.44 26.54 -5.95
N VAL A 102 -21.51 26.48 -5.02
CA VAL A 102 -21.70 25.94 -3.68
C VAL A 102 -21.41 27.00 -2.63
N THR A 103 -22.20 26.99 -1.55
CA THR A 103 -21.84 27.67 -0.30
C THR A 103 -21.53 26.61 0.75
N ILE A 104 -20.37 26.74 1.40
CA ILE A 104 -19.94 25.84 2.46
C ILE A 104 -19.86 26.61 3.79
N SER A 105 -20.37 26.01 4.86
CA SER A 105 -20.25 26.55 6.22
C SER A 105 -19.86 25.46 7.21
N LYS A 106 -19.04 25.80 8.21
CA LYS A 106 -18.65 24.86 9.27
C LYS A 106 -19.88 24.46 10.08
N ALA A 107 -20.10 23.15 10.20
CA ALA A 107 -21.15 22.58 11.04
C ALA A 107 -20.60 22.29 12.45
N THR A 108 -21.51 22.10 13.41
CA THR A 108 -21.13 21.71 14.77
C THR A 108 -20.82 20.21 14.85
N GLY A 109 -19.87 19.85 15.72
CA GLY A 109 -19.47 18.47 15.96
C GLY A 109 -18.30 18.00 15.10
N GLU A 110 -17.86 16.77 15.41
CA GLU A 110 -16.73 16.12 14.78
C GLU A 110 -17.16 14.85 14.02
N HIS A 111 -16.30 14.36 13.15
CA HIS A 111 -16.44 13.09 12.47
C HIS A 111 -15.21 12.23 12.69
N GLU A 112 -15.44 10.94 12.92
CA GLU A 112 -14.39 9.94 13.03
C GLU A 112 -14.21 9.19 11.72
N PHE A 113 -13.01 9.30 11.13
CA PHE A 113 -12.65 8.64 9.88
C PHE A 113 -11.99 7.28 10.12
N ALA A 114 -12.37 6.30 9.31
CA ALA A 114 -11.59 5.06 9.17
C ALA A 114 -10.47 5.29 8.14
N CYS A 115 -9.44 6.04 8.55
CA CYS A 115 -8.26 6.28 7.72
C CYS A 115 -7.21 5.18 7.92
N VAL A 116 -6.71 4.59 6.84
CA VAL A 116 -5.72 3.50 6.89
C VAL A 116 -4.28 4.02 6.89
N GLN A 117 -4.06 5.22 6.36
CA GLN A 117 -2.74 5.86 6.30
C GLN A 117 -2.83 7.28 6.85
N LEU A 118 -2.23 7.51 8.03
CA LEU A 118 -2.26 8.81 8.70
C LEU A 118 -1.10 9.73 8.29
N HIS A 119 0.09 9.16 8.14
CA HIS A 119 1.28 9.94 7.77
C HIS A 119 1.31 10.15 6.25
N ASN A 120 1.39 11.40 5.83
CA ASN A 120 1.10 11.79 4.45
C ASN A 120 2.35 11.98 3.57
N THR A 121 3.48 12.35 4.16
CA THR A 121 4.71 12.72 3.45
C THR A 121 5.77 11.60 3.51
N LEU A 122 6.84 11.71 2.70
CA LEU A 122 7.93 10.73 2.64
C LEU A 122 9.11 11.03 3.59
N MET A 123 9.16 12.22 4.19
CA MET A 123 10.21 12.63 5.14
C MET A 123 11.65 12.58 4.57
N GLY A 124 11.84 12.80 3.27
CA GLY A 124 13.18 12.74 2.64
C GLY A 124 13.82 11.35 2.68
N ARG A 125 13.00 10.29 2.71
CA ARG A 125 13.44 8.89 2.65
C ARG A 125 13.55 8.40 1.20
N GLY A 126 14.58 8.87 0.51
CA GLY A 126 14.85 8.51 -0.89
C GLY A 126 15.16 7.03 -1.13
N ASP A 127 15.40 6.24 -0.07
CA ASP A 127 15.60 4.79 -0.14
C ASP A 127 14.29 3.98 -0.24
N ILE A 128 13.13 4.62 -0.03
CA ILE A 128 11.81 4.01 -0.19
C ILE A 128 11.34 4.13 -1.65
N ILE A 129 11.24 5.38 -2.14
CA ILE A 129 10.93 5.68 -3.54
C ILE A 129 12.13 6.41 -4.13
N LYS A 130 12.86 5.69 -5.00
CA LYS A 130 13.89 6.29 -5.83
C LYS A 130 13.22 6.91 -7.06
N GLU A 131 13.42 8.20 -7.27
CA GLU A 131 12.93 8.92 -8.44
C GLU A 131 14.08 9.61 -9.17
N THR A 132 13.95 9.78 -10.48
CA THR A 132 14.88 10.56 -11.30
C THR A 132 14.16 11.22 -12.47
N SER A 133 14.80 12.21 -13.10
CA SER A 133 14.30 12.82 -14.33
C SER A 133 14.72 12.02 -15.56
N LEU A 134 13.96 12.13 -16.64
CA LEU A 134 14.31 11.48 -17.91
C LEU A 134 15.68 11.92 -18.45
N GLU A 135 16.06 13.18 -18.27
CA GLU A 135 17.38 13.70 -18.67
C GLU A 135 18.51 13.01 -17.90
N ILE A 136 18.40 12.91 -16.57
CA ILE A 136 19.39 12.25 -15.73
C ILE A 136 19.48 10.77 -16.06
N PHE A 137 18.33 10.10 -16.22
CA PHE A 137 18.25 8.69 -16.58
C PHE A 137 19.00 8.38 -17.89
N ASN A 138 18.90 9.26 -18.89
CA ASN A 138 19.54 9.07 -20.20
C ASN A 138 21.02 9.47 -20.24
N THR A 139 21.44 10.43 -19.42
CA THR A 139 22.78 11.06 -19.52
C THR A 139 23.75 10.67 -18.40
N LYS A 140 23.25 10.16 -17.27
CA LYS A 140 24.06 9.83 -16.10
C LYS A 140 24.07 8.33 -15.83
N ASP A 141 25.15 7.88 -15.21
CA ASP A 141 25.30 6.49 -14.79
C ASP A 141 24.29 6.11 -13.70
N ARG A 142 23.98 4.81 -13.62
CA ARG A 142 23.02 4.23 -12.68
C ARG A 142 23.28 4.67 -11.23
N ASP A 143 24.54 4.68 -10.82
CA ASP A 143 24.92 4.96 -9.43
C ASP A 143 24.56 6.40 -8.99
N VAL A 144 24.31 7.32 -9.93
CA VAL A 144 23.87 8.69 -9.59
C VAL A 144 22.42 8.73 -9.11
N TRP A 145 21.55 7.90 -9.71
CA TRP A 145 20.09 7.97 -9.49
C TRP A 145 19.49 6.70 -8.87
N ASN A 146 20.27 5.62 -8.82
CA ASN A 146 19.91 4.34 -8.20
C ASN A 146 21.14 3.68 -7.55
N ALA A 147 21.82 4.43 -6.67
CA ALA A 147 22.93 3.92 -5.88
C ALA A 147 22.49 2.75 -4.99
N THR A 148 23.32 1.72 -4.89
CA THR A 148 23.22 0.68 -3.87
C THR A 148 23.96 1.15 -2.61
N PRO A 149 23.39 0.98 -1.40
CA PRO A 149 24.11 1.32 -0.17
C PRO A 149 25.44 0.56 -0.04
N GLU A 150 26.41 1.19 0.62
CA GLU A 150 27.75 0.63 0.81
C GLU A 150 28.10 0.56 2.30
N VAL A 151 28.99 -0.37 2.63
CA VAL A 151 29.61 -0.54 3.95
C VAL A 151 31.13 -0.56 3.80
N SER A 152 31.85 -0.25 4.87
CA SER A 152 33.31 -0.29 4.87
C SER A 152 33.81 -1.67 5.27
N LEU A 153 34.61 -2.31 4.40
CA LEU A 153 35.41 -3.49 4.72
C LEU A 153 36.88 -3.16 4.47
N ASP A 154 37.71 -3.28 5.51
CA ASP A 154 39.15 -2.95 5.45
C ASP A 154 39.42 -1.59 4.77
N HIS A 155 38.71 -0.56 5.24
CA HIS A 155 38.75 0.81 4.68
C HIS A 155 38.37 0.96 3.19
N ASN A 156 37.79 -0.07 2.58
CA ASN A 156 37.28 -0.03 1.22
C ASN A 156 35.75 -0.07 1.21
N PRO A 157 35.08 0.74 0.37
CA PRO A 157 33.63 0.66 0.20
C PRO A 157 33.26 -0.63 -0.52
N VAL A 158 32.30 -1.37 0.03
CA VAL A 158 31.74 -2.60 -0.53
C VAL A 158 30.22 -2.51 -0.48
N LYS A 159 29.54 -2.92 -1.55
CA LYS A 159 28.08 -2.90 -1.63
C LYS A 159 27.48 -3.82 -0.57
N VAL A 160 26.36 -3.39 0.04
CA VAL A 160 25.62 -4.21 1.02
C VAL A 160 25.09 -5.53 0.46
N THR A 161 25.03 -5.65 -0.87
CA THR A 161 24.60 -6.86 -1.58
C THR A 161 25.74 -7.83 -1.87
N ASP A 162 26.99 -7.47 -1.57
CA ASP A 162 28.15 -8.36 -1.75
C ASP A 162 28.12 -9.50 -0.72
N SER A 163 28.43 -10.72 -1.16
CA SER A 163 28.51 -11.90 -0.30
C SER A 163 29.51 -11.78 0.86
N LYS A 164 30.51 -10.90 0.76
CA LYS A 164 31.47 -10.62 1.83
C LYS A 164 30.85 -9.88 3.02
N VAL A 165 29.70 -9.23 2.80
CA VAL A 165 28.92 -8.50 3.82
C VAL A 165 27.81 -9.42 4.38
N ASP A 166 28.08 -10.71 4.45
CA ASP A 166 27.19 -11.69 5.06
C ASP A 166 28.00 -12.61 5.97
N LEU A 167 27.54 -12.75 7.22
CA LEU A 167 28.16 -13.68 8.18
C LEU A 167 27.64 -15.11 8.00
N TRP A 168 26.55 -15.28 7.23
CA TRP A 168 25.84 -16.54 7.11
C TRP A 168 26.05 -17.14 5.72
N ASP A 169 26.09 -18.47 5.66
CA ASP A 169 26.09 -19.17 4.38
C ASP A 169 24.70 -19.08 3.72
N GLU A 170 24.69 -18.90 2.40
CA GLU A 170 23.45 -18.89 1.63
C GLU A 170 22.95 -20.30 1.33
N PHE A 171 21.63 -20.46 1.33
CA PHE A 171 21.00 -21.69 0.83
C PHE A 171 20.95 -21.68 -0.70
N ASP A 172 21.33 -22.80 -1.31
CA ASP A 172 21.27 -22.97 -2.77
C ASP A 172 19.82 -22.96 -3.29
N ARG A 173 19.55 -21.96 -4.15
CA ARG A 173 18.29 -21.76 -4.87
C ARG A 173 18.49 -21.70 -6.38
N SER A 174 19.66 -22.13 -6.87
CA SER A 174 20.00 -22.10 -8.30
C SER A 174 19.22 -23.14 -9.12
N VAL A 175 18.76 -24.22 -8.48
CA VAL A 175 18.03 -25.31 -9.12
C VAL A 175 16.55 -25.30 -8.73
N GLY A 176 15.68 -25.41 -9.74
CA GLY A 176 14.23 -25.35 -9.62
C GLY A 176 13.70 -23.94 -9.81
N HIS A 177 12.40 -23.73 -9.57
CA HIS A 177 11.80 -22.40 -9.70
C HIS A 177 12.21 -21.50 -8.53
N HIS A 178 12.54 -20.23 -8.79
CA HIS A 178 12.76 -19.21 -7.77
C HIS A 178 11.95 -17.96 -8.12
N PHE A 179 10.90 -17.70 -7.33
CA PHE A 179 9.89 -16.72 -7.70
C PHE A 179 10.21 -15.31 -7.22
N ASN A 180 10.17 -14.36 -8.16
CA ASN A 180 10.20 -12.94 -7.86
C ASN A 180 8.96 -12.21 -8.41
N LEU A 181 8.76 -11.01 -7.88
CA LEU A 181 7.76 -10.06 -8.37
C LEU A 181 8.45 -8.73 -8.68
N SER A 182 8.28 -8.20 -9.88
CA SER A 182 8.73 -6.86 -10.24
C SER A 182 7.56 -5.88 -10.23
N ILE A 183 7.79 -4.67 -9.72
CA ILE A 183 6.81 -3.59 -9.64
C ILE A 183 7.37 -2.36 -10.35
N ASP A 184 6.75 -1.96 -11.46
CA ASP A 184 7.07 -0.70 -12.13
C ASP A 184 6.26 0.47 -11.54
N LEU A 185 6.97 1.38 -10.86
CA LEU A 185 6.40 2.58 -10.24
C LEU A 185 5.96 3.64 -11.28
N ASN A 186 6.41 3.54 -12.53
CA ASN A 186 5.91 4.41 -13.61
C ASN A 186 4.50 4.00 -14.05
N ALA A 187 4.25 2.69 -14.17
CA ALA A 187 2.96 2.15 -14.59
C ALA A 187 1.91 2.12 -13.45
N CYS A 188 2.36 2.21 -12.20
CA CYS A 188 1.48 2.19 -11.04
C CYS A 188 0.73 3.53 -10.87
N THR A 189 -0.58 3.51 -11.10
CA THR A 189 -1.48 4.67 -10.92
C THR A 189 -2.23 4.66 -9.59
N GLY A 190 -2.05 3.61 -8.77
CA GLY A 190 -2.79 3.47 -7.51
C GLY A 190 -4.23 2.94 -7.65
N CYS A 191 -4.63 2.37 -8.79
CA CYS A 191 -6.02 1.98 -9.09
C CYS A 191 -6.69 0.97 -8.13
N GLY A 192 -5.93 0.28 -7.25
CA GLY A 192 -6.50 -0.59 -6.21
C GLY A 192 -6.98 -1.97 -6.66
N ALA A 193 -7.02 -2.27 -7.97
CA ALA A 193 -7.48 -3.57 -8.48
C ALA A 193 -6.69 -4.76 -7.92
N CYS A 194 -5.37 -4.61 -7.77
CA CYS A 194 -4.49 -5.63 -7.20
C CYS A 194 -4.80 -5.94 -5.72
N VAL A 195 -5.31 -4.96 -4.96
CA VAL A 195 -5.76 -5.16 -3.58
C VAL A 195 -6.98 -6.07 -3.59
N ILE A 196 -8.02 -5.70 -4.34
CA ILE A 196 -9.29 -6.46 -4.42
C ILE A 196 -9.07 -7.88 -4.94
N ALA A 197 -8.27 -8.06 -5.99
CA ALA A 197 -7.95 -9.39 -6.51
C ALA A 197 -7.25 -10.26 -5.44
N CYS A 198 -6.35 -9.68 -4.64
CA CYS A 198 -5.71 -10.39 -3.54
C CYS A 198 -6.74 -10.81 -2.47
N HIS A 199 -7.72 -9.97 -2.15
CA HIS A 199 -8.79 -10.31 -1.20
C HIS A 199 -9.66 -11.46 -1.69
N ALA A 200 -10.12 -11.35 -2.94
CA ALA A 200 -11.02 -12.32 -3.56
C ALA A 200 -10.37 -13.71 -3.64
N GLU A 201 -9.11 -13.76 -4.08
CA GLU A 201 -8.38 -15.01 -4.22
C GLU A 201 -8.06 -15.66 -2.87
N ASN A 202 -7.73 -14.86 -1.85
CA ASN A 202 -7.16 -15.37 -0.60
C ASN A 202 -8.13 -15.31 0.58
N ASN A 203 -9.45 -15.26 0.36
CA ASN A 203 -10.47 -15.28 1.41
C ASN A 203 -10.19 -14.29 2.55
N VAL A 204 -9.73 -13.09 2.22
CA VAL A 204 -9.39 -12.09 3.24
C VAL A 204 -10.69 -11.46 3.78
N PRO A 205 -10.90 -11.43 5.11
CA PRO A 205 -12.16 -10.96 5.68
C PRO A 205 -12.37 -9.45 5.49
N VAL A 206 -13.64 -9.04 5.45
CA VAL A 206 -14.03 -7.63 5.52
C VAL A 206 -14.03 -7.20 6.98
N VAL A 207 -13.39 -6.07 7.25
CA VAL A 207 -13.31 -5.47 8.60
C VAL A 207 -14.16 -4.22 8.62
N GLY A 208 -15.04 -4.09 9.61
CA GLY A 208 -15.93 -2.93 9.78
C GLY A 208 -15.21 -1.62 10.09
N LYS A 209 -15.91 -0.49 9.91
CA LYS A 209 -15.38 0.87 10.07
C LYS A 209 -14.64 1.09 11.39
N SER A 210 -15.23 0.66 12.52
CA SER A 210 -14.68 0.86 13.87
C SER A 210 -13.31 0.20 14.06
N GLU A 211 -13.14 -1.01 13.56
CA GLU A 211 -11.89 -1.76 13.69
C GLU A 211 -10.84 -1.32 12.66
N MET A 212 -11.26 -0.91 11.45
CA MET A 212 -10.36 -0.26 10.50
C MET A 212 -9.77 1.05 11.07
N ARG A 213 -10.61 1.87 11.71
CA ARG A 213 -10.19 3.09 12.40
C ARG A 213 -9.13 2.85 13.49
N ARG A 214 -9.11 1.67 14.10
CA ARG A 214 -8.14 1.27 15.14
C ARG A 214 -6.87 0.65 14.54
N SER A 215 -6.62 0.84 13.25
CA SER A 215 -5.48 0.26 12.53
C SER A 215 -5.44 -1.28 12.57
N ARG A 216 -6.62 -1.91 12.53
CA ARG A 216 -6.79 -3.38 12.48
C ARG A 216 -7.35 -3.82 11.14
N ASP A 217 -6.91 -3.19 10.06
CA ASP A 217 -7.27 -3.57 8.70
C ASP A 217 -6.69 -4.94 8.33
N MET A 218 -7.38 -5.67 7.48
CA MET A 218 -6.91 -6.95 6.94
C MET A 218 -6.60 -6.77 5.45
N HIS A 219 -5.48 -6.13 5.11
CA HIS A 219 -4.98 -6.01 3.73
C HIS A 219 -3.62 -6.70 3.59
N TRP A 220 -3.51 -7.71 2.72
CA TRP A 220 -2.23 -8.41 2.47
C TRP A 220 -1.28 -7.64 1.54
N LEU A 221 -1.86 -6.70 0.78
CA LEU A 221 -1.20 -5.79 -0.13
C LEU A 221 -1.82 -4.42 0.11
N ARG A 222 -1.01 -3.42 0.40
CA ARG A 222 -1.43 -2.03 0.51
C ARG A 222 -0.80 -1.22 -0.62
N ILE A 223 -1.41 -0.10 -0.96
CA ILE A 223 -0.83 0.90 -1.85
C ILE A 223 -0.56 2.10 -0.97
N ASP A 224 0.71 2.42 -0.78
CA ASP A 224 1.12 3.58 -0.01
C ASP A 224 1.15 4.79 -0.95
N ARG A 225 0.67 5.93 -0.44
CA ARG A 225 0.66 7.20 -1.16
C ARG A 225 1.56 8.18 -0.42
N TYR A 226 2.51 8.78 -1.11
CA TYR A 226 3.36 9.82 -0.52
C TYR A 226 3.15 11.16 -1.22
N TYR A 227 3.10 12.23 -0.41
CA TYR A 227 3.16 13.62 -0.86
C TYR A 227 4.54 14.18 -0.55
N SER A 228 5.02 15.10 -1.37
CA SER A 228 6.16 15.94 -1.01
C SER A 228 5.75 17.04 -0.02
N SER A 229 6.66 17.43 0.88
CA SER A 229 6.46 18.57 1.78
C SER A 229 6.84 19.89 1.11
N GLN A 230 7.90 19.86 0.31
CA GLN A 230 8.24 20.90 -0.67
C GLN A 230 7.51 20.64 -2.00
N ASP A 231 7.73 21.50 -3.00
CA ASP A 231 7.13 21.34 -4.33
C ASP A 231 7.57 20.04 -5.05
N THR A 232 8.71 19.45 -4.63
CA THR A 232 9.24 18.20 -5.20
C THR A 232 9.82 17.28 -4.12
N PHE A 233 9.90 15.98 -4.40
CA PHE A 233 10.58 15.03 -3.50
C PHE A 233 12.09 15.30 -3.37
N GLU A 234 12.71 15.86 -4.40
CA GLU A 234 14.11 16.29 -4.34
C GLU A 234 14.31 17.46 -3.37
N GLY A 235 13.35 18.39 -3.32
CA GLY A 235 13.33 19.45 -2.32
C GLY A 235 13.25 18.92 -0.88
N ASP A 236 12.51 17.85 -0.64
CA ASP A 236 12.46 17.19 0.68
C ASP A 236 13.82 16.58 1.06
N ASN A 237 14.54 15.99 0.10
CA ASN A 237 15.88 15.47 0.33
C ASN A 237 16.86 16.59 0.67
N GLN A 238 16.86 17.68 -0.12
CA GLN A 238 17.75 18.82 0.11
C GLN A 238 17.50 19.48 1.46
N LYS A 239 16.23 19.64 1.87
CA LYS A 239 15.91 20.15 3.20
C LYS A 239 16.53 19.29 4.30
N LYS A 240 16.34 17.97 4.23
CA LYS A 240 16.90 17.03 5.20
C LYS A 240 18.44 17.03 5.24
N GLU A 241 19.11 17.06 4.09
CA GLU A 241 20.58 17.02 4.04
C GLU A 241 21.22 18.35 4.50
N ASN A 242 20.48 19.47 4.44
CA ASN A 242 20.95 20.79 4.85
C ASN A 242 20.69 21.11 6.34
N ILE A 243 20.17 20.17 7.13
CA ILE A 243 19.87 20.37 8.56
C ILE A 243 21.13 20.74 9.34
N SER A 244 21.14 21.94 9.93
CA SER A 244 22.27 22.47 10.72
C SER A 244 22.23 22.08 12.22
N GLY A 245 22.58 20.84 12.54
CA GLY A 245 22.67 20.36 13.93
C GLY A 245 21.31 20.13 14.61
N LEU A 246 21.31 20.05 15.94
CA LEU A 246 20.13 19.64 16.71
C LEU A 246 19.01 20.69 16.74
N GLY A 247 19.36 21.98 16.72
CA GLY A 247 18.36 23.05 16.83
C GLY A 247 17.39 23.09 15.64
N SER A 248 17.93 23.02 14.43
CA SER A 248 17.17 23.01 13.17
C SER A 248 16.44 21.69 12.95
N SER A 249 17.03 20.55 13.34
CA SER A 249 16.40 19.24 13.11
C SER A 249 15.05 19.11 13.84
N LEU A 250 14.92 19.68 15.03
CA LEU A 250 13.68 19.64 15.82
C LEU A 250 12.51 20.35 15.12
N SER A 251 12.77 21.45 14.40
CA SER A 251 11.73 22.18 13.65
C SER A 251 11.54 21.60 12.26
N GLU A 252 12.61 21.34 11.53
CA GLU A 252 12.55 20.97 10.11
C GLU A 252 11.86 19.62 9.91
N PHE A 253 12.12 18.62 10.77
CA PHE A 253 11.39 17.36 10.70
C PHE A 253 9.90 17.53 11.00
N GLY A 254 9.53 18.42 11.92
CA GLY A 254 8.11 18.70 12.19
C GLY A 254 7.41 19.39 11.02
N GLU A 255 8.10 20.29 10.31
CA GLU A 255 7.58 20.92 9.10
C GLU A 255 7.42 19.92 7.95
N MET A 256 8.34 18.97 7.79
CA MET A 256 8.31 17.95 6.74
C MET A 256 7.13 16.97 6.83
N GLU A 257 6.44 16.90 7.98
CA GLU A 257 5.22 16.10 8.12
C GLU A 257 4.04 16.74 7.36
N ASN A 258 4.11 18.04 7.10
CA ASN A 258 3.08 18.79 6.41
C ASN A 258 3.34 18.81 4.90
N PRO A 259 2.40 18.35 4.07
CA PRO A 259 2.54 18.38 2.61
C PRO A 259 2.48 19.81 2.07
N ALA A 260 3.06 20.02 0.88
CA ALA A 260 2.93 21.28 0.13
C ALA A 260 1.47 21.55 -0.28
N ASP A 261 1.17 22.79 -0.67
CA ASP A 261 -0.14 23.14 -1.25
C ASP A 261 -0.42 22.36 -2.55
N ASN A 262 0.60 22.20 -3.39
CA ASN A 262 0.56 21.43 -4.64
C ASN A 262 1.71 20.40 -4.68
N PRO A 263 1.59 19.28 -3.95
CA PRO A 263 2.68 18.33 -3.80
C PRO A 263 2.80 17.39 -4.99
N GLN A 264 3.99 16.83 -5.19
CA GLN A 264 4.15 15.64 -6.02
C GLN A 264 3.56 14.42 -5.31
N VAL A 265 2.89 13.56 -6.09
CA VAL A 265 2.31 12.31 -5.59
C VAL A 265 3.08 11.12 -6.14
N ALA A 266 3.36 10.15 -5.28
CA ALA A 266 3.89 8.84 -5.67
C ALA A 266 3.07 7.72 -5.02
N PHE A 267 2.84 6.65 -5.78
CA PHE A 267 2.16 5.44 -5.32
C PHE A 267 3.16 4.29 -5.29
N GLN A 268 3.12 3.50 -4.22
CA GLN A 268 3.95 2.32 -4.08
C GLN A 268 3.13 1.16 -3.50
N PRO A 269 2.88 0.10 -4.28
CA PRO A 269 2.29 -1.12 -3.75
C PRO A 269 3.29 -1.85 -2.84
N VAL A 270 2.90 -2.11 -1.60
CA VAL A 270 3.73 -2.81 -0.61
C VAL A 270 2.99 -4.06 -0.11
N MET A 271 3.64 -5.21 -0.27
CA MET A 271 3.18 -6.51 0.20
C MET A 271 4.31 -7.26 0.93
N CYS A 272 4.07 -8.52 1.35
CA CYS A 272 5.16 -9.37 1.83
C CYS A 272 6.23 -9.53 0.73
N GLN A 273 7.47 -9.20 1.07
CA GLN A 273 8.59 -9.21 0.13
C GLN A 273 9.26 -10.59 0.02
N HIS A 274 8.80 -11.59 0.79
CA HIS A 274 9.35 -12.95 0.84
C HIS A 274 10.89 -12.99 0.99
N CYS A 275 11.40 -12.21 1.92
CA CYS A 275 12.82 -12.08 2.26
C CYS A 275 13.53 -13.44 2.39
N ASN A 276 14.76 -13.54 1.87
CA ASN A 276 15.62 -14.70 2.07
C ASN A 276 16.19 -14.71 3.50
N HIS A 277 16.69 -13.56 3.96
CA HIS A 277 17.07 -13.33 5.35
C HIS A 277 15.87 -12.76 6.09
N ALA A 278 14.87 -13.60 6.33
CA ALA A 278 13.58 -13.17 6.87
C ALA A 278 13.62 -12.99 8.41
N PRO A 279 13.63 -11.74 8.93
CA PRO A 279 13.64 -11.51 10.39
C PRO A 279 12.32 -11.93 11.06
N CYS A 280 11.27 -12.15 10.27
CA CYS A 280 9.98 -12.63 10.76
C CYS A 280 9.93 -14.16 10.98
N GLU A 281 10.89 -14.92 10.45
CA GLU A 281 10.95 -16.38 10.63
C GLU A 281 11.64 -16.76 11.94
N THR A 282 12.84 -16.22 12.19
CA THR A 282 13.70 -16.57 13.32
C THR A 282 13.08 -16.29 14.69
N VAL A 283 12.06 -15.43 14.75
CA VAL A 283 11.39 -15.03 15.99
C VAL A 283 10.07 -15.75 16.24
N CYS A 284 9.66 -16.68 15.38
CA CYS A 284 8.47 -17.48 15.62
C CYS A 284 8.79 -18.65 16.56
N PRO A 285 8.32 -18.66 17.82
CA PRO A 285 8.71 -19.69 18.80
C PRO A 285 8.15 -21.09 18.47
N VAL A 286 7.14 -21.16 17.60
CA VAL A 286 6.45 -22.41 17.23
C VAL A 286 6.73 -22.83 15.78
N ALA A 287 7.66 -22.15 15.10
CA ALA A 287 8.03 -22.40 13.71
C ALA A 287 6.83 -22.44 12.74
N ALA A 288 5.88 -21.52 12.91
CA ALA A 288 4.72 -21.39 12.01
C ALA A 288 5.09 -20.76 10.66
N THR A 289 6.30 -20.21 10.54
CA THR A 289 6.84 -19.63 9.30
C THR A 289 8.16 -20.28 8.98
N SER A 290 8.34 -20.66 7.72
CA SER A 290 9.55 -21.26 7.19
C SER A 290 9.74 -20.86 5.73
N HIS A 291 10.93 -21.03 5.20
CA HIS A 291 11.24 -20.73 3.80
C HIS A 291 11.22 -21.98 2.92
N GLY A 292 10.64 -21.87 1.73
CA GLY A 292 10.68 -22.92 0.70
C GLY A 292 11.85 -22.74 -0.26
N ARG A 293 12.24 -23.80 -0.99
CA ARG A 293 13.28 -23.71 -2.04
C ARG A 293 12.91 -22.74 -3.16
N GLN A 294 11.62 -22.51 -3.35
CA GLN A 294 11.05 -21.63 -4.37
C GLN A 294 11.11 -20.13 -4.04
N GLY A 295 11.69 -19.76 -2.90
CA GLY A 295 11.83 -18.36 -2.47
C GLY A 295 10.62 -17.82 -1.71
N GLN A 296 9.55 -18.59 -1.54
CA GLN A 296 8.43 -18.16 -0.70
C GLN A 296 8.70 -18.42 0.79
N ASN A 297 8.51 -17.39 1.60
CA ASN A 297 8.14 -17.56 3.01
C ASN A 297 6.76 -18.23 3.12
N HIS A 298 6.70 -19.46 3.62
CA HIS A 298 5.48 -20.19 3.94
C HIS A 298 4.91 -19.76 5.30
N MET A 299 3.59 -19.69 5.39
CA MET A 299 2.86 -19.40 6.63
C MET A 299 1.91 -20.55 6.91
N ALA A 300 2.22 -21.38 7.91
CA ALA A 300 1.35 -22.42 8.40
C ALA A 300 0.33 -21.82 9.40
N TYR A 301 -0.86 -21.50 8.91
CA TYR A 301 -1.91 -20.83 9.70
C TYR A 301 -2.29 -21.63 10.96
N ASN A 302 -2.37 -22.95 10.86
CA ASN A 302 -2.72 -23.87 11.95
C ASN A 302 -1.66 -23.97 13.06
N ARG A 303 -0.40 -23.61 12.79
CA ARG A 303 0.69 -23.67 13.76
C ARG A 303 0.85 -22.35 14.52
N CYS A 304 0.27 -21.26 14.02
CA CYS A 304 0.39 -19.95 14.63
C CYS A 304 -0.39 -19.87 15.95
N VAL A 305 0.32 -19.68 17.06
CA VAL A 305 -0.29 -19.48 18.39
C VAL A 305 -0.51 -18.01 18.77
N GLY A 306 -0.33 -17.09 17.81
CA GLY A 306 -0.73 -15.69 17.98
C GLY A 306 0.16 -14.81 18.85
N THR A 307 1.47 -15.10 18.97
CA THR A 307 2.43 -14.28 19.74
C THR A 307 2.72 -12.90 19.12
N ARG A 308 2.45 -12.74 17.83
CA ARG A 308 2.57 -11.49 17.04
C ARG A 308 3.98 -10.93 16.85
N TYR A 309 5.01 -11.58 17.36
CA TYR A 309 6.38 -11.07 17.26
C TYR A 309 6.89 -10.92 15.81
N CYS A 310 6.45 -11.82 14.92
CA CYS A 310 6.74 -11.75 13.48
C CYS A 310 6.22 -10.47 12.79
N ALA A 311 5.20 -9.81 13.33
CA ALA A 311 4.74 -8.51 12.83
C ALA A 311 5.68 -7.37 13.24
N ASN A 312 6.21 -7.41 14.46
CA ASN A 312 7.14 -6.40 14.96
C ASN A 312 8.46 -6.43 14.19
N ASN A 313 9.02 -7.61 13.95
CA ASN A 313 10.32 -7.76 13.27
C ASN A 313 10.28 -7.57 11.76
N CYS A 314 9.09 -7.59 11.13
CA CYS A 314 8.99 -7.30 9.71
C CYS A 314 9.27 -5.80 9.46
N PRO A 315 10.33 -5.41 8.72
CA PRO A 315 10.64 -4.00 8.50
C PRO A 315 9.51 -3.29 7.72
N TYR A 316 8.84 -4.02 6.82
CA TYR A 316 7.75 -3.49 5.99
C TYR A 316 6.38 -3.44 6.71
N LYS A 317 6.23 -4.09 7.86
CA LYS A 317 4.97 -4.16 8.65
C LYS A 317 3.76 -4.61 7.80
N VAL A 318 3.92 -5.71 7.08
CA VAL A 318 2.91 -6.29 6.14
C VAL A 318 2.28 -7.60 6.62
N ARG A 319 2.57 -8.02 7.86
CA ARG A 319 1.85 -9.11 8.53
C ARG A 319 0.55 -8.54 9.12
N ARG A 320 -0.55 -9.27 8.98
CA ARG A 320 -1.87 -8.86 9.51
C ARG A 320 -2.39 -9.91 10.48
N PHE A 321 -2.96 -9.48 11.59
CA PHE A 321 -3.38 -10.37 12.68
C PHE A 321 -4.89 -10.44 12.75
N ASN A 322 -5.45 -11.66 12.81
CA ASN A 322 -6.87 -11.85 13.06
C ASN A 322 -7.18 -11.62 14.54
N TRP A 323 -7.68 -10.42 14.86
CA TRP A 323 -8.05 -10.04 16.22
C TRP A 323 -9.30 -10.79 16.70
N PHE A 324 -10.26 -10.94 15.81
CA PHE A 324 -11.54 -11.59 16.07
C PHE A 324 -11.72 -12.81 15.17
N LEU A 325 -12.76 -13.57 15.45
CA LEU A 325 -13.27 -14.53 14.48
C LEU A 325 -14.14 -13.73 13.50
N TYR A 326 -13.73 -13.58 12.24
CA TYR A 326 -14.50 -12.81 11.25
C TYR A 326 -15.53 -13.64 10.48
N SER A 327 -15.45 -14.97 10.59
CA SER A 327 -16.32 -15.92 9.91
C SER A 327 -17.25 -16.62 10.90
N GLN A 328 -18.48 -16.91 10.49
CA GLN A 328 -19.52 -17.58 11.28
C GLN A 328 -19.81 -16.89 12.62
N ASN A 329 -20.01 -15.56 12.61
CA ASN A 329 -20.45 -14.84 13.81
C ASN A 329 -21.39 -13.66 13.54
N ASP A 330 -22.16 -13.27 14.54
CA ASP A 330 -23.17 -12.23 14.38
C ASP A 330 -22.60 -10.81 14.49
N GLU A 331 -21.39 -10.64 15.06
CA GLU A 331 -20.73 -9.33 15.21
C GLU A 331 -20.23 -8.74 13.88
N PHE A 332 -19.93 -9.59 12.88
CA PHE A 332 -19.44 -9.17 11.57
C PHE A 332 -20.36 -9.67 10.47
N ASP A 333 -21.59 -9.17 10.41
CA ASP A 333 -22.59 -9.61 9.43
C ASP A 333 -22.25 -9.16 7.99
N TYR A 334 -21.26 -9.80 7.36
CA TYR A 334 -20.86 -9.63 5.97
C TYR A 334 -20.97 -10.96 5.21
N TYR A 335 -20.38 -11.04 4.02
CA TYR A 335 -20.51 -12.19 3.10
C TYR A 335 -20.00 -13.53 3.66
N MET A 336 -19.16 -13.51 4.71
CA MET A 336 -18.61 -14.74 5.30
C MET A 336 -19.61 -15.47 6.20
N ASN A 337 -20.74 -14.83 6.53
CA ASN A 337 -21.64 -15.30 7.60
C ASN A 337 -23.03 -15.67 7.08
N ASP A 338 -23.39 -15.25 5.87
CA ASP A 338 -24.59 -15.73 5.18
C ASP A 338 -24.29 -16.92 4.25
N ASP A 339 -25.23 -17.86 4.15
CA ASP A 339 -25.06 -19.11 3.40
C ASP A 339 -24.77 -18.88 1.91
N LEU A 340 -25.40 -17.86 1.31
CA LEU A 340 -25.25 -17.53 -0.10
C LEU A 340 -23.91 -16.82 -0.37
N GLY A 341 -23.53 -15.87 0.47
CA GLY A 341 -22.29 -15.09 0.38
C GLY A 341 -21.04 -15.94 0.54
N ARG A 342 -21.12 -17.04 1.30
CA ARG A 342 -20.02 -18.02 1.44
C ARG A 342 -19.66 -18.72 0.14
N MET A 343 -20.49 -18.67 -0.90
CA MET A 343 -20.16 -19.20 -2.23
C MET A 343 -19.02 -18.45 -2.93
N VAL A 344 -18.69 -17.23 -2.49
CA VAL A 344 -17.57 -16.44 -3.02
C VAL A 344 -16.21 -16.96 -2.52
N LEU A 345 -16.19 -17.73 -1.43
CA LEU A 345 -14.96 -18.21 -0.82
C LEU A 345 -14.25 -19.23 -1.73
N ASN A 346 -12.96 -19.01 -1.94
CA ASN A 346 -12.10 -19.93 -2.67
C ASN A 346 -11.91 -21.22 -1.85
N PRO A 347 -12.35 -22.40 -2.34
CA PRO A 347 -12.22 -23.66 -1.61
C PRO A 347 -10.76 -24.12 -1.43
N ASP A 348 -9.84 -23.65 -2.29
CA ASP A 348 -8.43 -24.03 -2.26
C ASP A 348 -7.61 -23.24 -1.22
N VAL A 349 -8.22 -22.22 -0.59
CA VAL A 349 -7.55 -21.37 0.41
C VAL A 349 -8.26 -21.46 1.75
N THR A 350 -7.51 -21.74 2.80
CA THR A 350 -8.03 -21.78 4.18
C THR A 350 -8.69 -20.46 4.57
N VAL A 351 -9.90 -20.51 5.10
CA VAL A 351 -10.50 -19.41 5.88
C VAL A 351 -9.88 -19.43 7.28
N ARG A 352 -9.30 -18.30 7.72
CA ARG A 352 -8.56 -18.26 8.98
C ARG A 352 -9.51 -18.02 10.15
N SER A 353 -9.14 -18.60 11.30
CA SER A 353 -9.80 -18.33 12.57
C SER A 353 -9.10 -17.18 13.32
N ARG A 354 -9.58 -16.89 14.53
CA ARG A 354 -9.00 -15.89 15.42
C ARG A 354 -7.57 -16.25 15.84
N GLY A 355 -6.77 -15.25 16.17
CA GLY A 355 -5.46 -15.45 16.81
C GLY A 355 -4.33 -15.86 15.86
N VAL A 356 -4.57 -15.84 14.54
CA VAL A 356 -3.59 -16.28 13.54
C VAL A 356 -3.11 -15.09 12.70
N MET A 357 -1.81 -15.08 12.40
CA MET A 357 -1.20 -14.13 11.47
C MET A 357 -1.43 -14.54 10.01
N GLU A 358 -1.59 -13.52 9.18
CA GLU A 358 -1.70 -13.63 7.74
C GLU A 358 -0.68 -12.75 7.03
N LYS A 359 -0.42 -13.08 5.77
CA LYS A 359 0.41 -12.29 4.86
C LYS A 359 0.16 -12.71 3.42
N CYS A 360 0.58 -11.86 2.49
CA CYS A 360 0.76 -12.25 1.09
C CYS A 360 1.66 -13.52 1.00
N SER A 361 1.22 -14.50 0.22
CA SER A 361 1.85 -15.82 0.07
C SER A 361 2.47 -16.06 -1.31
N PHE A 362 2.51 -15.03 -2.17
CA PHE A 362 2.73 -15.19 -3.62
C PHE A 362 1.74 -16.17 -4.27
N CYS A 363 0.49 -16.19 -3.76
CA CYS A 363 -0.61 -17.02 -4.29
C CYS A 363 -0.18 -18.48 -4.49
N ILE A 364 0.33 -19.10 -3.42
CA ILE A 364 0.87 -20.47 -3.45
C ILE A 364 -0.09 -21.49 -4.09
N GLN A 365 -1.39 -21.35 -3.85
CA GLN A 365 -2.43 -22.18 -4.45
C GLN A 365 -2.41 -22.13 -5.98
N LYS A 366 -2.13 -20.95 -6.57
CA LYS A 366 -2.02 -20.78 -8.02
C LYS A 366 -0.72 -21.35 -8.56
N THR A 367 0.41 -21.07 -7.91
CA THR A 367 1.72 -21.57 -8.39
C THR A 367 1.81 -23.08 -8.33
N GLN A 368 1.29 -23.71 -7.28
CA GLN A 368 1.24 -25.17 -7.16
C GLN A 368 0.33 -25.79 -8.23
N LYS A 369 -0.80 -25.15 -8.54
CA LYS A 369 -1.68 -25.59 -9.63
C LYS A 369 -1.01 -25.51 -11.00
N THR A 370 -0.32 -24.41 -11.32
CA THR A 370 0.44 -24.28 -12.58
C THR A 370 1.48 -25.39 -12.72
N ILE A 371 2.23 -25.68 -11.65
CA ILE A 371 3.24 -26.76 -11.64
C ILE A 371 2.57 -28.13 -11.81
N LEU A 372 1.43 -28.37 -11.15
CA LEU A 372 0.68 -29.62 -11.25
C LEU A 372 0.21 -29.88 -12.68
N ASP A 373 -0.39 -28.86 -13.31
CA ASP A 373 -0.95 -28.96 -14.66
C ASP A 373 0.17 -29.21 -15.69
N ALA A 374 1.27 -28.47 -15.63
CA ALA A 374 2.43 -28.69 -16.50
C ALA A 374 3.07 -30.08 -16.31
N LYS A 375 3.17 -30.56 -15.06
CA LYS A 375 3.68 -31.91 -14.76
C LYS A 375 2.77 -32.99 -15.32
N ARG A 376 1.45 -32.82 -15.24
CA ARG A 376 0.47 -33.75 -15.80
C ARG A 376 0.58 -33.83 -17.33
N GLU A 377 0.87 -32.70 -17.97
CA GLU A 377 1.05 -32.58 -19.42
C GLU A 377 2.45 -33.01 -19.89
N GLY A 378 3.37 -33.31 -18.97
CA GLY A 378 4.73 -33.75 -19.30
C GLY A 378 5.59 -32.66 -19.96
N ARG A 379 5.30 -31.38 -19.69
CA ARG A 379 6.01 -30.23 -20.28
C ARG A 379 6.57 -29.30 -19.20
N PRO A 380 7.59 -28.48 -19.52
CA PRO A 380 7.99 -27.38 -18.67
C PRO A 380 6.89 -26.30 -18.59
N VAL A 381 6.89 -25.55 -17.49
CA VAL A 381 6.09 -24.33 -17.35
C VAL A 381 6.69 -23.26 -18.25
N LYS A 382 5.85 -22.53 -18.98
CA LYS A 382 6.27 -21.43 -19.86
C LYS A 382 6.21 -20.10 -19.12
N ASP A 383 7.00 -19.12 -19.56
CA ASP A 383 6.86 -17.75 -19.07
C ASP A 383 5.42 -17.23 -19.28
N GLY A 384 4.93 -16.44 -18.32
CA GLY A 384 3.56 -15.94 -18.29
C GLY A 384 2.49 -16.91 -17.76
N GLU A 385 2.78 -18.22 -17.62
CA GLU A 385 1.84 -19.16 -16.95
C GLU A 385 1.83 -18.98 -15.43
N PHE A 386 2.94 -18.50 -14.84
CA PHE A 386 2.98 -18.12 -13.44
C PHE A 386 2.36 -16.74 -13.25
N GLN A 387 1.19 -16.70 -12.61
CA GLN A 387 0.51 -15.44 -12.29
C GLN A 387 -0.10 -15.47 -10.89
N THR A 388 0.24 -14.46 -10.08
CA THR A 388 -0.47 -14.15 -8.84
C THR A 388 -1.80 -13.45 -9.14
N ALA A 389 -2.73 -13.41 -8.18
CA ALA A 389 -3.97 -12.64 -8.35
C ALA A 389 -3.71 -11.15 -8.58
N CYS A 390 -2.71 -10.57 -7.88
CA CYS A 390 -2.37 -9.16 -8.03
C CYS A 390 -1.71 -8.82 -9.38
N SER A 391 -0.86 -9.68 -9.93
CA SER A 391 -0.26 -9.47 -11.26
C SER A 391 -1.29 -9.64 -12.37
N ALA A 392 -2.10 -10.72 -12.32
CA ALA A 392 -3.14 -10.97 -13.32
C ALA A 392 -4.21 -9.85 -13.39
N ALA A 393 -4.54 -9.23 -12.26
CA ALA A 393 -5.52 -8.14 -12.20
C ALA A 393 -4.92 -6.76 -12.54
N CYS A 394 -3.61 -6.65 -12.75
CA CYS A 394 -2.95 -5.39 -13.03
C CYS A 394 -3.08 -5.00 -14.51
N GLY A 395 -4.14 -4.25 -14.85
CA GLY A 395 -4.42 -3.86 -16.25
C GLY A 395 -3.31 -3.02 -16.91
N ASN A 396 -2.54 -2.25 -16.13
CA ASN A 396 -1.46 -1.40 -16.65
C ASN A 396 -0.13 -2.17 -16.84
N GLY A 397 -0.04 -3.44 -16.44
CA GLY A 397 1.20 -4.22 -16.50
C GLY A 397 2.27 -3.80 -15.48
N ALA A 398 1.88 -3.08 -14.41
CA ALA A 398 2.82 -2.62 -13.38
C ALA A 398 3.40 -3.75 -12.52
N MET A 399 2.73 -4.91 -12.43
CA MET A 399 3.16 -6.05 -11.61
C MET A 399 3.42 -7.27 -12.49
N ILE A 400 4.67 -7.74 -12.53
CA ILE A 400 5.08 -8.91 -13.30
C ILE A 400 5.65 -9.94 -12.32
N PHE A 401 5.05 -11.13 -12.30
CA PHE A 401 5.45 -12.25 -11.44
C PHE A 401 5.98 -13.39 -12.32
N GLY A 402 7.01 -14.08 -11.87
CA GLY A 402 7.55 -15.21 -12.61
C GLY A 402 8.72 -15.89 -11.91
N ASP A 403 9.35 -16.81 -12.64
CA ASP A 403 10.53 -17.55 -12.21
C ASP A 403 11.82 -16.89 -12.74
N VAL A 404 12.74 -16.52 -11.84
CA VAL A 404 14.00 -15.86 -12.19
C VAL A 404 15.10 -16.86 -12.61
N ASN A 405 14.92 -18.14 -12.31
CA ASN A 405 15.86 -19.16 -12.75
C ASN A 405 15.67 -19.49 -14.24
N ASP A 406 14.49 -19.20 -14.81
CA ASP A 406 14.29 -19.11 -16.24
C ASP A 406 14.87 -17.79 -16.78
N LYS A 407 15.97 -17.88 -17.52
CA LYS A 407 16.73 -16.72 -18.01
C LYS A 407 16.06 -15.98 -19.16
N ASP A 408 15.14 -16.65 -19.86
CA ASP A 408 14.41 -16.04 -20.97
C ASP A 408 13.10 -15.38 -20.48
N SER A 409 12.79 -15.47 -19.19
CA SER A 409 11.58 -14.91 -18.60
C SER A 409 11.63 -13.38 -18.49
N LYS A 410 10.46 -12.73 -18.59
CA LYS A 410 10.38 -11.27 -18.43
C LYS A 410 10.82 -10.80 -17.04
N ILE A 411 10.62 -11.60 -16.00
CA ILE A 411 11.02 -11.24 -14.64
C ILE A 411 12.54 -11.24 -14.46
N ALA A 412 13.27 -12.12 -15.14
CA ALA A 412 14.73 -12.14 -15.10
C ALA A 412 15.31 -10.87 -15.72
N GLU A 413 14.80 -10.46 -16.89
CA GLU A 413 15.14 -9.18 -17.54
C GLU A 413 14.90 -7.98 -16.61
N LEU A 414 13.73 -7.92 -15.97
CA LEU A 414 13.36 -6.81 -15.08
C LEU A 414 14.17 -6.77 -13.78
N LYS A 415 14.63 -7.92 -13.29
CA LYS A 415 15.52 -7.99 -12.13
C LYS A 415 16.89 -7.41 -12.45
N ASP A 416 17.40 -7.67 -13.65
CA ASP A 416 18.72 -7.23 -14.08
C ASP A 416 18.70 -5.83 -14.75
N ASP A 417 17.54 -5.20 -14.86
CA ASP A 417 17.37 -3.82 -15.34
C ASP A 417 18.15 -2.81 -14.47
N LYS A 418 18.69 -1.75 -15.08
CA LYS A 418 19.38 -0.66 -14.37
C LYS A 418 18.48 0.04 -13.34
N ARG A 419 17.18 0.08 -13.59
CA ARG A 419 16.14 0.66 -12.73
C ARG A 419 15.83 -0.21 -11.52
N SER A 420 16.28 -1.46 -11.49
CA SER A 420 15.93 -2.37 -10.42
C SER A 420 16.57 -1.94 -9.09
N TYR A 421 15.76 -1.96 -8.03
CA TYR A 421 16.21 -1.76 -6.66
C TYR A 421 15.31 -2.50 -5.67
N HIS A 422 15.85 -2.78 -4.49
CA HIS A 422 15.09 -3.37 -3.40
C HIS A 422 14.80 -2.33 -2.30
N LEU A 423 13.67 -2.51 -1.62
CA LEU A 423 13.34 -1.68 -0.47
C LEU A 423 14.24 -2.01 0.72
N LEU A 424 14.84 -0.96 1.30
CA LEU A 424 15.64 -1.04 2.52
C LEU A 424 16.84 -2.01 2.40
N GLU A 425 17.61 -1.89 1.32
CA GLU A 425 18.80 -2.71 1.05
C GLU A 425 19.81 -2.71 2.20
N HIS A 426 19.94 -1.57 2.90
CA HIS A 426 20.83 -1.42 4.06
C HIS A 426 20.47 -2.33 5.25
N VAL A 427 19.25 -2.88 5.31
CA VAL A 427 18.84 -3.81 6.37
C VAL A 427 19.34 -5.24 6.11
N GLY A 428 19.70 -5.58 4.85
CA GLY A 428 20.26 -6.89 4.52
C GLY A 428 19.26 -8.05 4.50
N VAL A 429 17.95 -7.79 4.35
CA VAL A 429 16.91 -8.85 4.36
C VAL A 429 16.75 -9.62 3.05
N LYS A 430 17.47 -9.22 1.98
CA LYS A 430 17.46 -9.87 0.65
C LYS A 430 16.04 -10.20 0.13
N PRO A 431 15.19 -9.19 -0.17
CA PRO A 431 13.81 -9.40 -0.60
C PRO A 431 13.70 -9.96 -2.04
N ASN A 432 12.63 -10.71 -2.32
CA ASN A 432 12.34 -11.30 -3.64
C ASN A 432 11.36 -10.44 -4.47
N VAL A 433 10.99 -9.27 -3.97
CA VAL A 433 10.24 -8.25 -4.72
C VAL A 433 11.22 -7.14 -5.13
N VAL A 434 11.16 -6.77 -6.40
CA VAL A 434 12.02 -5.77 -7.04
C VAL A 434 11.15 -4.59 -7.44
N TYR A 435 11.56 -3.38 -7.13
CA TYR A 435 10.91 -2.15 -7.61
C TYR A 435 11.75 -1.56 -8.74
N GLN A 436 11.09 -0.90 -9.69
CA GLN A 436 11.75 -0.10 -10.71
C GLN A 436 11.72 1.37 -10.31
N THR A 437 12.88 2.04 -10.35
CA THR A 437 13.00 3.49 -10.12
C THR A 437 11.99 4.24 -10.95
N LYS A 438 11.32 5.24 -10.34
CA LYS A 438 10.37 6.09 -11.05
C LYS A 438 11.13 7.11 -11.90
N VAL A 439 10.81 7.19 -13.19
CA VAL A 439 11.42 8.15 -14.11
C VAL A 439 10.35 9.15 -14.51
N ARG A 440 10.49 10.40 -14.07
CA ARG A 440 9.56 11.48 -14.42
C ARG A 440 10.08 12.26 -15.62
N ASN A 441 9.20 12.52 -16.58
CA ASN A 441 9.49 13.44 -17.66
C ASN A 441 9.06 14.86 -17.25
N ILE A 442 9.96 15.55 -16.55
CA ILE A 442 9.74 16.93 -16.12
C ILE A 442 10.33 17.82 -17.22
N ALA A 443 9.54 18.72 -17.78
CA ALA A 443 10.06 19.74 -18.67
C ALA A 443 11.03 20.63 -17.86
N LYS A 444 12.23 20.89 -18.37
CA LYS A 444 13.03 22.00 -17.85
C LYS A 444 12.17 23.26 -17.97
N GLU A 445 11.93 23.95 -16.87
CA GLU A 445 11.45 25.32 -16.92
C GLU A 445 12.44 26.09 -17.82
N ALA A 446 11.91 26.64 -18.91
CA ALA A 446 12.67 27.31 -19.95
C ALA A 446 13.15 28.70 -19.50
#